data_AF-A0A563VSC4-F1
#
_entry.id   AF-A0A563VSC4-F1
#
_cell.length_a   1.000
_cell.length_b   1.000
_cell.length_c   1.000
_cell.angle_alpha   90.00
_cell.angle_beta   90.00
_cell.angle_gamma   90.00
#
_symmetry.space_group_name_H-M   'P 1'
#
loop_
_entity.id
_entity.type
_entity.pdbx_description
1 polymer ?
#
loop_
_entity_poly.entity_id
_entity_poly.type
_entity_poly.pdbx_seq_one_letter_code
_entity_poly.pdbx_strand_id
1 'polypeptide(L)'
;MGRSPDMPSRKASLLKRQKGICPWCCRHFREGDVLETDHNIPRALGGKDEYNNLQLLHGHCHDDKTALDLVFIRNQRFMKYMDNINQTLAKYNWFWDENDLLIITS
;
A
#
# COMPACT_ATOMS: atom_id res chain seq x y z
N MET A 1 -14.81 25.34 -16.45
CA MET A 1 -14.90 23.87 -16.44
C MET A 1 -15.42 23.43 -15.08
N GLY A 2 -16.74 23.25 -14.95
CA GLY A 2 -17.39 23.07 -13.64
C GLY A 2 -18.70 22.31 -13.76
N ARG A 3 -18.78 21.24 -12.96
CA ARG A 3 -19.96 20.43 -12.61
C ARG A 3 -20.67 19.76 -13.80
N SER A 4 -20.22 18.56 -14.15
CA SER A 4 -21.12 17.55 -14.68
C SER A 4 -21.88 16.91 -13.51
N PRO A 5 -23.22 16.75 -13.55
CA PRO A 5 -24.00 16.10 -12.51
C PRO A 5 -23.61 14.64 -12.23
N ASP A 6 -22.91 14.00 -13.18
CA ASP A 6 -22.69 12.54 -13.17
C ASP A 6 -21.39 12.09 -12.49
N MET A 7 -20.59 13.01 -11.95
CA MET A 7 -19.36 12.65 -11.24
C MET A 7 -19.48 12.93 -9.73
N PRO A 8 -19.35 11.92 -8.84
CA PRO A 8 -19.33 12.13 -7.41
C PRO A 8 -18.31 13.20 -7.02
N SER A 9 -18.69 14.12 -6.13
CA SER A 9 -17.91 15.31 -5.74
C SER A 9 -16.43 15.02 -5.42
N ARG A 10 -16.15 13.82 -4.88
CA ARG A 10 -14.80 13.32 -4.57
C ARG A 10 -13.94 13.10 -5.82
N LYS A 11 -14.45 12.41 -6.86
CA LYS A 11 -13.69 12.16 -8.10
C LYS A 11 -13.41 13.46 -8.86
N ALA A 12 -14.37 14.37 -8.93
CA ALA A 12 -14.20 15.67 -9.58
C ALA A 12 -13.13 16.53 -8.89
N SER A 13 -13.10 16.50 -7.56
CA SER A 13 -12.09 17.20 -6.77
C SER A 13 -10.69 16.61 -6.98
N LEU A 14 -10.57 15.28 -7.04
CA LEU A 14 -9.30 14.59 -7.30
C LEU A 14 -8.80 14.89 -8.71
N LEU A 15 -9.69 14.82 -9.70
CA LEU A 15 -9.40 15.16 -11.10
C LEU A 15 -8.82 16.57 -11.22
N LYS A 16 -9.45 17.56 -10.56
CA LYS A 16 -8.95 18.94 -10.53
C LYS A 16 -7.58 19.04 -9.87
N ARG A 17 -7.40 18.41 -8.70
CA ARG A 17 -6.12 18.45 -7.96
C ARG A 17 -4.98 17.81 -8.76
N GLN A 18 -5.27 16.71 -9.45
CA GLN A 18 -4.33 15.99 -10.31
C GLN A 18 -4.17 16.61 -11.70
N LYS A 19 -4.83 17.75 -11.97
CA LYS A 19 -4.81 18.43 -13.29
C LYS A 19 -5.22 17.50 -14.44
N GLY A 20 -6.12 16.56 -14.16
CA GLY A 20 -6.59 15.58 -15.15
C GLY A 20 -5.57 14.49 -15.49
N ILE A 21 -4.52 14.30 -14.70
CA ILE A 21 -3.45 13.33 -14.97
C ILE A 21 -3.54 12.16 -13.98
N CYS A 22 -3.42 10.94 -14.51
CA CYS A 22 -3.25 9.74 -13.69
C CYS A 22 -1.82 9.72 -13.10
N PRO A 23 -1.66 9.71 -11.77
CA PRO A 23 -0.35 9.72 -11.12
C PRO A 23 0.44 8.41 -11.29
N TRP A 24 -0.22 7.31 -11.67
CA TRP A 24 0.44 6.03 -11.92
C TRP A 24 1.15 5.97 -13.29
N CYS A 25 0.42 6.30 -14.36
CA CYS A 25 0.95 6.21 -15.73
C CYS A 25 1.32 7.56 -16.35
N CYS A 26 1.11 8.66 -15.63
CA CYS A 26 1.40 10.03 -16.05
C CYS A 26 0.67 10.50 -17.33
N ARG A 27 -0.43 9.83 -17.71
CA ARG A 27 -1.27 10.21 -18.85
C ARG A 27 -2.52 10.94 -18.42
N HIS A 28 -3.07 11.77 -19.31
CA HIS A 28 -4.34 12.45 -19.08
C HIS A 28 -5.50 11.45 -19.14
N PHE A 29 -6.47 11.65 -18.24
CA PHE A 29 -7.79 11.02 -18.34
C PHE A 29 -8.56 11.54 -19.55
N ARG A 30 -9.34 10.67 -20.18
CA ARG A 30 -10.16 10.94 -21.35
C ARG A 30 -11.60 10.49 -21.12
N GLU A 31 -12.48 11.00 -21.98
CA GLU A 31 -13.84 10.50 -22.03
C GLU A 31 -13.85 9.01 -22.43
N GLY A 32 -14.61 8.20 -21.70
CA GLY A 32 -14.64 6.74 -21.85
C GLY A 32 -13.66 5.98 -20.96
N ASP A 33 -12.72 6.65 -20.29
CA ASP A 33 -11.85 5.98 -19.32
C ASP A 33 -12.64 5.54 -18.07
N VAL A 34 -12.33 4.34 -17.58
CA VAL A 34 -12.78 3.90 -16.26
C VAL A 34 -11.93 4.58 -15.20
N LEU A 35 -12.54 5.43 -14.37
CA LEU A 35 -11.87 6.21 -13.33
C LEU A 35 -12.18 5.66 -11.95
N GLU A 36 -11.15 5.29 -11.19
CA GLU A 36 -11.27 4.69 -9.86
C GLU A 36 -10.54 5.51 -8.81
N THR A 37 -11.12 5.57 -7.61
CA THR A 37 -10.50 6.23 -6.47
C THR A 37 -9.70 5.21 -5.69
N ASP A 38 -8.44 5.50 -5.44
CA ASP A 38 -7.48 4.61 -4.78
C ASP A 38 -6.77 5.32 -3.62
N HIS A 39 -6.16 4.57 -2.71
CA HIS A 39 -5.29 5.09 -1.65
C HIS A 39 -3.82 5.04 -2.07
N ASN A 40 -3.11 6.18 -2.03
CA ASN A 40 -1.67 6.28 -2.28
C ASN A 40 -0.88 5.28 -1.41
N ILE A 41 -1.15 5.29 -0.11
CA ILE A 41 -0.73 4.27 0.84
C ILE A 41 -1.93 3.35 1.08
N PRO A 42 -1.85 2.04 0.79
CA PRO A 42 -2.93 1.11 1.06
C PRO A 42 -3.34 1.09 2.53
N ARG A 43 -4.63 0.93 2.81
CA ARG A 43 -5.14 0.84 4.19
C ARG A 43 -4.46 -0.26 5.00
N ALA A 44 -4.18 -1.40 4.38
CA ALA A 44 -3.48 -2.52 5.00
C ALA A 44 -2.03 -2.18 5.44
N LEU A 45 -1.42 -1.17 4.84
CA LEU A 45 -0.10 -0.65 5.20
C LEU A 45 -0.17 0.59 6.11
N GLY A 46 -1.36 0.92 6.64
CA GLY A 46 -1.57 2.06 7.55
C GLY A 46 -2.05 3.34 6.87
N GLY A 47 -2.37 3.31 5.58
CA GLY A 47 -2.94 4.44 4.88
C GLY A 47 -4.33 4.81 5.38
N LYS A 48 -4.57 6.10 5.63
CA LYS A 48 -5.86 6.60 6.12
C LYS A 48 -6.81 6.94 4.98
N ASP A 49 -8.11 6.97 5.26
CA ASP A 49 -9.13 7.47 4.32
C ASP A 49 -9.22 9.00 4.31
N GLU A 50 -8.06 9.64 4.14
CA GLU A 50 -7.94 11.08 4.14
C GLU A 50 -7.70 11.58 2.72
N TYR A 51 -8.21 12.77 2.41
CA TYR A 51 -8.19 13.30 1.05
C TYR A 51 -6.77 13.43 0.48
N ASN A 52 -5.76 13.69 1.32
CA ASN A 52 -4.33 13.71 0.96
C ASN A 52 -3.77 12.33 0.55
N ASN A 53 -4.37 11.24 1.03
CA ASN A 53 -3.99 9.87 0.73
C ASN A 53 -4.85 9.25 -0.39
N LEU A 54 -5.84 9.97 -0.92
CA LEU A 54 -6.62 9.50 -2.06
C LEU A 54 -6.01 9.96 -3.39
N GLN A 55 -6.14 9.14 -4.42
CA GLN A 55 -5.81 9.47 -5.81
C GLN A 55 -6.89 8.93 -6.75
N LEU A 56 -7.00 9.53 -7.94
CA LEU A 56 -7.80 9.01 -9.04
C LEU A 56 -6.87 8.31 -10.02
N LEU A 57 -7.21 7.10 -10.46
CA LEU A 57 -6.45 6.28 -11.41
C LEU A 57 -7.34 5.81 -12.56
N HIS A 58 -6.73 5.39 -13.68
CA HIS A 58 -7.43 4.54 -14.66
C HIS A 58 -7.68 3.16 -14.04
N GLY A 59 -8.73 2.45 -14.45
CA GLY A 59 -9.02 1.10 -13.96
C GLY A 59 -7.82 0.14 -14.11
N HIS A 60 -7.22 0.05 -15.30
CA HIS A 60 -6.03 -0.81 -15.48
C HIS A 60 -4.83 -0.38 -14.62
N CYS A 61 -4.65 0.92 -14.39
CA CYS A 61 -3.60 1.42 -13.50
C CYS A 61 -3.88 1.06 -12.03
N HIS A 62 -5.16 1.02 -11.65
CA HIS A 62 -5.60 0.61 -10.32
C HIS A 62 -5.31 -0.88 -10.09
N ASP A 63 -5.56 -1.72 -11.08
CA ASP A 63 -5.23 -3.16 -11.02
C ASP A 63 -3.73 -3.40 -10.88
N ASP A 64 -2.92 -2.75 -11.72
CA ASP A 64 -1.45 -2.82 -11.66
C ASP A 64 -0.91 -2.39 -10.29
N LYS A 65 -1.43 -1.26 -9.77
CA LYS A 65 -1.05 -0.77 -8.44
C LYS A 65 -1.47 -1.76 -7.36
N THR A 66 -2.69 -2.28 -7.42
CA THR A 66 -3.19 -3.27 -6.44
C THR A 66 -2.31 -4.51 -6.40
N ALA A 67 -1.87 -5.00 -7.57
CA ALA A 67 -0.94 -6.13 -7.65
C ALA A 67 0.38 -5.84 -6.93
N LEU A 68 0.94 -4.64 -7.11
CA LEU A 68 2.16 -4.21 -6.43
C LEU A 68 1.94 -4.04 -4.91
N ASP A 69 0.81 -3.44 -4.50
CA ASP A 69 0.46 -3.25 -3.10
C ASP A 69 0.36 -4.58 -2.35
N LEU A 70 -0.19 -5.62 -2.98
CA LEU A 70 -0.27 -6.96 -2.41
C LEU A 70 1.11 -7.55 -2.11
N VAL A 71 2.13 -7.25 -2.93
CA VAL A 71 3.52 -7.65 -2.67
C VAL A 71 4.05 -6.95 -1.42
N PHE A 72 3.84 -5.63 -1.30
CA PHE A 72 4.26 -4.88 -0.12
C PHE A 72 3.53 -5.32 1.15
N ILE A 73 2.24 -5.60 1.08
CA ILE A 73 1.45 -6.12 2.21
C ILE A 73 1.99 -7.47 2.66
N ARG A 74 2.31 -8.37 1.72
CA ARG A 74 2.94 -9.67 2.04
C ARG A 74 4.30 -9.48 2.72
N ASN A 75 5.14 -8.58 2.20
CA ASN A 75 6.43 -8.27 2.79
C ASN A 75 6.31 -7.69 4.19
N GLN A 76 5.36 -6.76 4.43
CA GLN A 76 5.13 -6.21 5.77
C GLN A 76 4.71 -7.30 6.76
N ARG A 77 3.85 -8.24 6.35
CA ARG A 77 3.45 -9.38 7.19
C ARG A 77 4.64 -10.28 7.52
N PHE A 78 5.48 -10.57 6.53
CA PHE A 78 6.70 -11.35 6.72
C PHE A 78 7.67 -10.67 7.70
N MET A 79 7.88 -9.35 7.56
CA MET A 79 8.75 -8.60 8.46
C MET A 79 8.22 -8.59 9.90
N LYS A 80 6.91 -8.46 10.10
CA LYS A 80 6.28 -8.57 11.43
C LYS A 80 6.47 -9.95 12.06
N TYR A 81 6.38 -11.01 11.25
CA TYR A 81 6.65 -12.37 11.69
C TYR A 81 8.12 -12.55 12.11
N MET A 82 9.06 -12.05 11.31
CA MET A 82 10.48 -12.11 11.64
C MET A 82 10.83 -11.30 12.89
N ASP A 83 10.23 -10.13 13.06
CA ASP A 83 10.37 -9.32 14.27
C ASP A 83 9.87 -10.09 15.52
N ASN A 84 8.73 -10.78 15.41
CA ASN A 84 8.24 -11.63 16.50
C ASN A 84 9.20 -12.79 16.84
N ILE A 85 9.80 -13.44 15.83
CA ILE A 85 10.82 -14.47 16.04
C ILE A 85 12.02 -13.86 16.78
N ASN A 86 12.55 -12.75 16.28
CA ASN A 86 13.73 -12.10 16.87
C ASN A 86 13.47 -11.69 18.33
N GLN A 87 12.30 -11.10 18.61
CA GLN A 87 11.89 -10.77 19.97
C GLN A 87 11.75 -12.01 20.86
N THR A 88 11.32 -13.13 20.30
CA THR A 88 11.20 -14.39 21.05
C THR A 88 12.58 -14.98 21.36
N LEU A 89 13.47 -15.04 20.36
CA LEU A 89 14.82 -15.55 20.53
C LEU A 89 15.65 -14.67 21.47
N ALA A 90 15.44 -13.35 21.45
CA ALA A 90 16.12 -12.41 22.35
C ALA A 90 15.76 -12.60 23.83
N LYS A 91 14.72 -13.38 24.15
CA LYS A 91 14.38 -13.72 25.55
C LYS A 91 15.24 -14.81 26.14
N TYR A 92 15.99 -15.54 25.31
CA TYR A 92 16.79 -16.67 25.72
C TYR A 92 18.27 -16.38 25.47
N ASN A 93 19.11 -16.76 26.41
CA ASN A 93 20.54 -16.84 26.13
C ASN A 93 20.80 -18.20 25.51
N TRP A 94 21.49 -18.22 24.37
CA TRP A 94 21.83 -19.45 23.70
C TRP A 94 23.27 -19.39 23.19
N PHE A 95 23.95 -20.52 23.25
CA PHE A 95 25.32 -20.69 22.78
C PHE A 95 25.53 -22.13 22.34
N TRP A 96 26.52 -22.34 21.47
CA TRP A 96 26.99 -23.66 21.09
C TRP A 96 28.09 -24.07 22.07
N ASP A 97 28.00 -25.27 22.63
CA ASP A 97 29.07 -25.82 23.46
C ASP A 97 30.21 -26.41 22.61
N GLU A 98 31.21 -26.98 23.28
CA GLU A 98 32.37 -27.60 22.64
C GLU A 98 32.06 -28.88 21.82
N ASN A 99 30.85 -29.42 21.94
CA ASN A 99 30.38 -30.61 21.20
C ASN A 99 29.37 -30.24 20.10
N ASP A 100 29.31 -28.97 19.71
CA ASP A 100 28.33 -28.43 18.76
C ASP A 100 26.87 -28.71 19.19
N LEU A 101 26.59 -28.71 20.50
CA LEU A 101 25.22 -28.77 21.02
C LEU A 101 24.70 -27.37 21.36
N LEU A 102 23.49 -27.06 20.89
CA LEU A 102 22.81 -25.80 21.21
C LEU A 102 22.28 -25.85 22.64
N ILE A 103 22.84 -25.01 23.52
CA ILE A 103 22.37 -24.82 24.89
C ILE A 103 21.49 -23.57 24.94
N ILE A 104 20.31 -23.68 25.55
CA ILE A 104 19.36 -22.59 25.75
C ILE A 104 19.11 -22.42 27.24
N THR A 105 19.35 -21.23 27.77
CA THR A 105 19.08 -20.88 29.17
C THR A 105 18.00 -19.80 29.25
N SER A 106 17.13 -19.93 30.25
CA SER A 106 16.08 -18.97 30.59
C SER A 106 16.63 -17.79 31.37
#